data_AF-A0A1H7A2M6-F1
#
_entry.id   AF-A0A1H7A2M6-F1
#
_cell.length_a   1.000
_cell.length_b   1.000
_cell.length_c   1.000
_cell.angle_alpha   90.00
_cell.angle_beta   90.00
_cell.angle_gamma   90.00
#
_symmetry.space_group_name_H-M   'P 1'
#
loop_
_entity.id
_entity.type
_entity.pdbx_description
1 polymer ?
#
loop_
_entity_poly.entity_id
_entity_poly.type
_entity_poly.pdbx_seq_one_letter_code
_entity_poly.pdbx_strand_id
1 'polypeptide(L)'
;MKTTLLLVLLSVVRAFAGSSCVEAVLQSPAQDTLPVPSDVPDLLFYIQRDPNANTVCYVLNFNRDGALDIRSPIRIFWIKYAEKGERKELTYAQRKFAYGIKVRRQGADEYEITLNVCPKRLLYLRKGADGSFHIYTMISSRNCTLQRVFIRITGGTKLSPDVEYVELTGRDLQNGKAMAERIKVTV
;
A
#
# COMPACT_ATOMS: atom_id res chain seq x y z
N MET A 1 20.45 54.72 -50.90
CA MET A 1 21.83 54.24 -50.67
C MET A 1 21.81 53.45 -49.38
N LYS A 2 21.57 52.14 -49.47
CA LYS A 2 22.57 51.06 -49.51
C LYS A 2 23.14 50.74 -48.11
N THR A 3 22.71 49.57 -47.61
CA THR A 3 23.51 48.48 -46.96
C THR A 3 24.06 48.72 -45.54
N THR A 4 24.01 47.83 -44.53
CA THR A 4 23.90 46.36 -44.47
C THR A 4 23.40 45.87 -43.09
N LEU A 5 22.66 44.76 -43.16
CA LEU A 5 22.25 43.78 -42.16
C LEU A 5 23.37 43.24 -41.25
N LEU A 6 23.15 43.14 -39.93
CA LEU A 6 23.77 42.09 -39.13
C LEU A 6 22.81 41.59 -38.05
N LEU A 7 22.29 40.37 -38.28
CA LEU A 7 21.62 39.55 -37.27
C LEU A 7 22.63 39.14 -36.19
N VAL A 8 22.25 39.30 -34.93
CA VAL A 8 22.76 38.44 -33.86
C VAL A 8 21.56 37.83 -33.15
N LEU A 9 21.21 36.62 -33.58
CA LEU A 9 20.29 35.70 -32.91
C LEU A 9 20.91 35.32 -31.56
N LEU A 10 20.46 35.96 -30.48
CA LEU A 10 20.77 35.51 -29.13
C LEU A 10 19.84 34.34 -28.79
N SER A 11 20.29 33.13 -29.11
CA SER A 11 19.69 31.88 -28.66
C SER A 11 19.79 31.78 -27.15
N VAL A 12 18.73 32.18 -26.44
CA VAL A 12 18.55 31.87 -25.01
C VAL A 12 18.17 30.41 -24.91
N VAL A 13 19.17 29.53 -24.84
CA VAL A 13 18.96 28.14 -24.43
C VAL A 13 18.53 28.19 -22.97
N ARG A 14 17.25 27.92 -22.72
CA ARG A 14 16.72 27.65 -21.37
C ARG A 14 17.46 26.44 -20.81
N ALA A 15 18.39 26.70 -19.89
CA ALA A 15 18.85 25.67 -18.97
C ALA A 15 17.68 25.30 -18.06
N PHE A 16 16.90 24.29 -18.46
CA PHE A 16 16.07 23.55 -17.52
C PHE A 16 17.05 22.84 -16.58
N ALA A 17 17.31 23.48 -15.44
CA ALA A 17 17.94 22.82 -14.31
C ALA A 17 17.05 21.63 -13.94
N GLY A 18 17.51 20.44 -14.32
CA GLY A 18 16.91 19.19 -13.91
C GLY A 18 16.95 19.13 -12.39
N SER A 19 15.83 19.41 -11.76
CA SER A 19 15.61 19.16 -10.35
C SER A 19 15.57 17.64 -10.18
N SER A 20 16.73 17.02 -9.97
CA SER A 20 16.78 15.67 -9.43
C SER A 20 16.40 15.77 -7.96
N CYS A 21 15.09 15.81 -7.71
CA CYS A 21 14.53 15.57 -6.38
C CYS A 21 14.87 14.12 -6.05
N VAL A 22 15.97 13.90 -5.35
CA VAL A 22 16.24 12.59 -4.77
C VAL A 22 15.17 12.41 -3.69
N GLU A 23 14.12 11.64 -3.99
CA GLU A 23 13.14 11.23 -3.00
C GLU A 23 13.87 10.38 -1.96
N ALA A 24 14.27 11.03 -0.88
CA ALA A 24 14.80 10.37 0.30
C ALA A 24 13.66 9.54 0.90
N VAL A 25 13.66 8.24 0.62
CA VAL A 25 12.86 7.26 1.33
C VAL A 25 13.41 7.21 2.75
N LEU A 26 12.80 7.96 3.67
CA LEU A 26 13.10 7.93 5.09
C LEU A 26 12.58 6.60 5.69
N GLN A 27 13.19 5.47 5.36
CA GLN A 27 12.92 4.18 5.99
C GLN A 27 13.58 4.14 7.37
N SER A 28 12.82 3.72 8.39
CA SER A 28 13.35 3.53 9.74
C SER A 28 14.01 2.14 9.82
N PRO A 29 15.23 2.00 10.37
CA PRO A 29 15.97 0.72 10.37
C PRO A 29 15.22 -0.43 11.05
N ALA A 30 14.29 -0.15 11.97
CA ALA A 30 13.46 -1.18 12.59
C ALA A 30 12.48 -1.84 11.59
N GLN A 31 11.98 -1.09 10.61
CA GLN A 31 11.01 -1.59 9.62
C GLN A 31 11.66 -2.61 8.67
N ASP A 32 12.92 -2.41 8.31
CA ASP A 32 13.64 -3.28 7.37
C ASP A 32 14.01 -4.65 7.95
N THR A 33 13.91 -4.82 9.27
CA THR A 33 14.18 -6.10 9.95
C THR A 33 12.97 -7.01 10.10
N LEU A 34 11.77 -6.53 9.75
CA LEU A 34 10.54 -7.31 9.90
C LEU A 34 10.42 -8.37 8.79
N PRO A 35 9.91 -9.57 9.12
CA PRO A 35 9.82 -10.67 8.17
C PRO A 35 8.78 -10.38 7.08
N VAL A 36 9.17 -10.45 5.82
CA VAL A 36 8.24 -10.38 4.70
C VAL A 36 7.54 -11.74 4.53
N PRO A 37 6.20 -11.80 4.41
CA PRO A 37 5.50 -13.03 4.10
C PRO A 37 5.99 -13.68 2.81
N SER A 38 6.56 -14.89 2.95
CA SER A 38 6.85 -15.81 1.84
C SER A 38 5.80 -16.92 1.79
N ASP A 39 5.67 -17.58 0.64
CA ASP A 39 4.84 -18.78 0.47
C ASP A 39 3.35 -18.58 0.82
N VAL A 40 2.87 -17.35 0.61
CA VAL A 40 1.45 -17.00 0.71
C VAL A 40 0.90 -16.84 -0.70
N PRO A 41 0.25 -17.88 -1.27
CA PRO A 41 -0.37 -17.75 -2.58
C PRO A 41 -1.45 -16.67 -2.56
N ASP A 42 -1.62 -16.00 -3.69
CA ASP A 42 -2.63 -14.96 -3.90
C ASP A 42 -2.54 -13.77 -2.93
N LEU A 43 -1.36 -13.52 -2.36
CA LEU A 43 -1.11 -12.38 -1.49
C LEU A 43 -1.26 -11.06 -2.25
N LEU A 44 -2.19 -10.23 -1.79
CA LEU A 44 -2.42 -8.89 -2.33
C LEU A 44 -1.53 -7.86 -1.66
N PHE A 45 -1.52 -7.87 -0.32
CA PHE A 45 -0.69 -7.02 0.52
C PHE A 45 -0.70 -7.56 1.96
N TYR A 46 0.11 -6.96 2.83
CA TYR A 46 0.13 -7.32 4.24
C TYR A 46 0.28 -6.10 5.14
N ILE A 47 -0.15 -6.26 6.40
CA ILE A 47 0.00 -5.27 7.45
C ILE A 47 1.01 -5.76 8.49
N GLN A 48 1.96 -4.91 8.81
CA GLN A 48 2.88 -5.05 9.93
C GLN A 48 2.74 -3.88 10.90
N ARG A 49 3.27 -4.06 12.11
CA ARG A 49 3.22 -3.02 13.14
C ARG A 49 4.36 -3.17 14.13
N ASP A 50 4.67 -2.09 14.81
CA ASP A 50 5.49 -2.17 16.02
C ASP A 50 4.63 -2.39 17.27
N PRO A 51 5.16 -3.01 18.33
CA PRO A 51 6.49 -3.64 18.43
C PRO A 51 6.50 -5.14 18.04
N ASN A 52 5.50 -5.64 17.30
CA ASN A 52 5.29 -7.07 17.11
C ASN A 52 5.43 -7.48 15.64
N ALA A 53 6.37 -8.39 15.36
CA ALA A 53 6.65 -8.89 14.00
C ALA A 53 5.54 -9.74 13.35
N ASN A 54 4.48 -10.09 14.07
CA ASN A 54 3.32 -10.79 13.52
C ASN A 54 2.72 -9.96 12.38
N THR A 55 2.41 -10.63 11.28
CA THR A 55 1.99 -9.99 10.04
C THR A 55 0.57 -10.41 9.69
N VAL A 56 -0.29 -9.47 9.32
CA VAL A 56 -1.63 -9.76 8.80
C VAL A 56 -1.56 -9.83 7.28
N CYS A 57 -1.91 -10.96 6.70
CA CYS A 57 -1.93 -11.17 5.25
C CYS A 57 -3.34 -11.00 4.69
N TYR A 58 -3.45 -10.36 3.53
CA TYR A 58 -4.68 -10.17 2.77
C TYR A 58 -4.50 -10.90 1.45
N VAL A 59 -5.27 -11.96 1.25
CA VAL A 59 -5.18 -12.83 0.07
C VAL A 59 -6.49 -12.85 -0.68
N LEU A 60 -6.48 -13.19 -1.97
CA LEU A 60 -7.71 -13.46 -2.70
C LEU A 60 -8.48 -14.61 -2.04
N ASN A 61 -9.81 -14.52 -2.09
CA ASN A 61 -10.69 -15.55 -1.56
C ASN A 61 -11.56 -16.10 -2.68
N PHE A 62 -11.36 -17.37 -3.01
CA PHE A 62 -12.11 -18.07 -4.04
C PHE A 62 -13.21 -18.92 -3.42
N ASN A 63 -14.32 -19.07 -4.14
CA ASN A 63 -15.40 -19.97 -3.79
C ASN A 63 -15.04 -21.42 -4.17
N ARG A 64 -15.96 -22.36 -3.93
CA ARG A 64 -15.76 -23.78 -4.24
C ARG A 64 -15.58 -24.07 -5.73
N ASP A 65 -16.06 -23.17 -6.59
CA ASP A 65 -15.98 -23.29 -8.05
C ASP A 65 -14.69 -22.66 -8.61
N GLY A 66 -13.80 -22.15 -7.73
CA GLY A 66 -12.56 -21.48 -8.12
C GLY A 66 -12.75 -20.03 -8.62
N ALA A 67 -13.97 -19.50 -8.57
CA ALA A 67 -14.26 -18.10 -8.89
C ALA A 67 -14.05 -17.21 -7.66
N LEU A 68 -13.72 -15.94 -7.86
CA LEU A 68 -13.57 -14.98 -6.76
C LEU A 68 -14.88 -14.85 -5.98
N ASP A 69 -14.84 -14.95 -4.65
CA ASP A 69 -16.03 -14.80 -3.81
C ASP A 69 -16.48 -13.33 -3.83
N ILE A 70 -17.61 -13.08 -4.52
CA ILE A 70 -18.15 -11.72 -4.71
C ILE A 70 -18.54 -11.05 -3.38
N ARG A 71 -18.90 -11.84 -2.35
CA ARG A 71 -19.33 -11.30 -1.04
C ARG A 71 -18.15 -11.03 -0.13
N SER A 72 -17.09 -11.81 -0.24
CA SER A 72 -15.88 -11.67 0.54
C SER A 72 -14.65 -11.98 -0.32
N PRO A 73 -14.25 -11.09 -1.24
CA PRO A 73 -13.20 -11.37 -2.24
C PRO A 73 -11.79 -11.44 -1.63
N ILE A 74 -11.64 -11.05 -0.37
CA ILE A 74 -10.37 -11.04 0.35
C ILE A 74 -10.53 -11.81 1.66
N ARG A 75 -9.61 -12.76 1.89
CA ARG A 75 -9.46 -13.48 3.16
C ARG A 75 -8.29 -12.87 3.93
N ILE A 76 -8.44 -12.81 5.25
CA ILE A 76 -7.50 -12.12 6.14
C ILE A 76 -7.09 -13.05 7.27
N PHE A 77 -5.79 -13.24 7.48
CA PHE A 77 -5.26 -14.05 8.56
C PHE A 77 -3.91 -13.53 9.07
N TRP A 78 -3.53 -13.91 10.28
CA TRP A 78 -2.22 -13.69 10.86
C TRP A 78 -1.22 -14.75 10.40
N ILE A 79 0.01 -14.33 10.15
CA ILE A 79 1.20 -15.15 10.30
C ILE A 79 1.88 -14.70 11.59
N LYS A 80 1.93 -15.60 12.57
CA LYS A 80 2.52 -15.31 13.87
C LYS A 80 3.99 -15.68 13.90
N TYR A 81 4.86 -14.79 13.44
CA TYR A 81 6.30 -15.02 13.44
C TYR A 81 6.89 -15.23 14.84
N ALA A 82 6.29 -14.63 15.88
CA ALA A 82 6.66 -14.92 17.27
C ALA A 82 6.28 -16.35 17.73
N GLU A 83 5.37 -17.01 17.01
CA GLU A 83 4.86 -18.36 17.29
C GLU A 83 5.20 -19.30 16.11
N LYS A 84 6.47 -19.35 15.69
CA LYS A 84 6.99 -20.23 14.62
C LYS A 84 6.30 -20.08 13.25
N GLY A 85 5.69 -18.92 12.98
CA GLY A 85 5.00 -18.66 11.70
C GLY A 85 3.61 -19.28 11.59
N GLU A 86 2.97 -19.65 12.71
CA GLU A 86 1.62 -20.21 12.71
C GLU A 86 0.62 -19.28 12.00
N ARG A 87 -0.21 -19.85 11.12
CA ARG A 87 -1.33 -19.14 10.49
C ARG A 87 -2.56 -19.15 11.40
N LYS A 88 -3.14 -17.99 11.69
CA LYS A 88 -4.32 -17.87 12.57
C LYS A 88 -5.35 -16.89 12.02
N GLU A 89 -6.63 -17.22 12.14
CA GLU A 89 -7.71 -16.30 11.76
C GLU A 89 -7.78 -15.09 12.70
N LEU A 90 -8.32 -13.97 12.18
CA LEU A 90 -8.63 -12.82 13.02
C LEU A 90 -9.79 -13.14 13.97
N THR A 91 -9.67 -12.70 15.23
CA THR A 91 -10.82 -12.70 16.15
C THR A 91 -11.89 -11.70 15.68
N TYR A 92 -13.14 -11.86 16.15
CA TYR A 92 -14.23 -10.93 15.80
C TYR A 92 -13.87 -9.47 16.13
N ALA A 93 -13.29 -9.21 17.30
CA ALA A 93 -12.88 -7.87 17.69
C ALA A 93 -11.78 -7.29 16.77
N GLN A 94 -10.77 -8.09 16.43
CA GLN A 94 -9.69 -7.66 15.51
C GLN A 94 -10.24 -7.36 14.12
N ARG A 95 -11.17 -8.19 13.63
CA ARG A 95 -11.84 -7.97 12.35
C ARG A 95 -12.72 -6.72 12.40
N LYS A 96 -13.46 -6.49 13.48
CA LYS A 96 -14.40 -5.37 13.56
C LYS A 96 -13.71 -4.02 13.77
N PHE A 97 -12.63 -3.96 14.55
CA PHE A 97 -12.08 -2.70 15.05
C PHE A 97 -10.65 -2.38 14.57
N ALA A 98 -9.90 -3.36 14.05
CA ALA A 98 -8.50 -3.15 13.68
C ALA A 98 -8.21 -3.52 12.22
N TYR A 99 -8.02 -4.81 11.94
CA TYR A 99 -7.47 -5.31 10.68
C TYR A 99 -8.54 -5.76 9.68
N GLY A 100 -9.82 -5.64 10.00
CA GLY A 100 -10.85 -5.92 8.99
C GLY A 100 -10.94 -4.85 7.92
N ILE A 101 -11.74 -5.19 6.92
CA ILE A 101 -12.02 -4.35 5.78
C ILE A 101 -13.52 -4.22 5.57
N LYS A 102 -13.92 -3.13 4.94
CA LYS A 102 -15.21 -3.00 4.27
C LYS A 102 -14.99 -3.21 2.78
N VAL A 103 -15.90 -3.95 2.15
CA VAL A 103 -15.87 -4.23 0.72
C VAL A 103 -17.14 -3.66 0.11
N ARG A 104 -16.98 -2.85 -0.94
CA ARG A 104 -18.09 -2.38 -1.78
C ARG A 104 -17.79 -2.77 -3.23
N ARG A 105 -18.66 -3.59 -3.82
CA ARG A 105 -18.56 -3.92 -5.24
C ARG A 105 -18.88 -2.69 -6.09
N GLN A 106 -18.06 -2.42 -7.09
CA GLN A 106 -18.23 -1.31 -8.03
C GLN A 106 -18.55 -1.80 -9.44
N GLY A 107 -18.13 -3.03 -9.79
CA GLY A 107 -18.37 -3.60 -11.12
C GLY A 107 -18.13 -5.11 -11.18
N ALA A 108 -17.95 -5.61 -12.40
CA ALA A 108 -17.42 -6.96 -12.61
C ALA A 108 -15.93 -6.95 -12.23
N ASP A 109 -15.52 -7.82 -11.32
CA ASP A 109 -14.12 -7.93 -10.86
C ASP A 109 -13.50 -6.61 -10.33
N GLU A 110 -14.34 -5.67 -9.87
CA GLU A 110 -13.91 -4.39 -9.32
C GLU A 110 -14.57 -4.13 -7.97
N TYR A 111 -13.74 -3.91 -6.95
CA TYR A 111 -14.16 -3.70 -5.58
C TYR A 111 -13.42 -2.53 -4.96
N GLU A 112 -14.15 -1.66 -4.28
CA GLU A 112 -13.58 -0.68 -3.37
C GLU A 112 -13.42 -1.31 -1.99
N ILE A 113 -12.23 -1.15 -1.41
CA ILE A 113 -11.83 -1.70 -0.14
C ILE A 113 -11.47 -0.54 0.79
N THR A 114 -11.99 -0.59 2.02
CA THR A 114 -11.63 0.35 3.09
C THR A 114 -11.04 -0.42 4.25
N LEU A 115 -9.81 -0.09 4.66
CA LEU A 115 -9.18 -0.65 5.86
C LEU A 115 -9.76 0.02 7.11
N ASN A 116 -10.12 -0.76 8.13
CA ASN A 116 -10.60 -0.19 9.39
C ASN A 116 -9.52 0.67 10.09
N VAL A 117 -8.24 0.32 9.95
CA VAL A 117 -7.11 1.08 10.52
C VAL A 117 -6.78 2.38 9.76
N CYS A 118 -7.19 2.50 8.50
CA CYS A 118 -6.92 3.69 7.69
C CYS A 118 -8.14 4.01 6.80
N PRO A 119 -9.28 4.42 7.39
CA PRO A 119 -10.53 4.55 6.65
C PRO A 119 -10.55 5.70 5.64
N LYS A 120 -9.64 6.68 5.80
CA LYS A 120 -9.47 7.81 4.86
C LYS A 120 -8.76 7.41 3.56
N ARG A 121 -8.13 6.23 3.52
CA ARG A 121 -7.45 5.73 2.32
C ARG A 121 -8.34 4.71 1.61
N LEU A 122 -8.83 5.08 0.43
CA LEU A 122 -9.53 4.15 -0.45
C LEU A 122 -8.53 3.26 -1.17
N LEU A 123 -8.86 1.98 -1.24
CA LEU A 123 -8.13 0.95 -1.95
C LEU A 123 -9.06 0.34 -3.01
N TYR A 124 -8.50 -0.14 -4.12
CA TYR A 124 -9.28 -0.75 -5.20
C TYR A 124 -8.71 -2.12 -5.55
N LEU A 125 -9.52 -3.18 -5.41
CA LEU A 125 -9.20 -4.51 -5.90
C LEU A 125 -9.72 -4.64 -7.33
N ARG A 126 -8.82 -4.91 -8.28
CA ARG A 126 -9.15 -5.18 -9.69
C ARG A 126 -8.02 -5.91 -10.38
N LYS A 127 -8.27 -6.43 -11.58
CA LYS A 127 -7.24 -7.06 -12.42
C LYS A 127 -6.29 -6.02 -13.00
N GLY A 128 -5.00 -6.36 -13.01
CA GLY A 128 -3.96 -5.62 -13.72
C GLY A 128 -3.82 -6.07 -15.17
N ALA A 129 -2.86 -5.45 -15.88
CA ALA A 129 -2.50 -5.84 -17.25
C ALA A 129 -1.91 -7.27 -17.33
N ASP A 130 -1.44 -7.80 -16.21
CA ASP A 130 -0.96 -9.18 -16.06
C ASP A 130 -2.11 -10.20 -15.88
N GLY A 131 -3.36 -9.74 -15.81
CA GLY A 131 -4.53 -10.59 -15.60
C GLY A 131 -4.73 -11.03 -14.14
N SER A 132 -3.81 -10.68 -13.24
CA SER A 132 -3.91 -10.98 -11.81
C SER A 132 -4.56 -9.83 -11.05
N PHE A 133 -5.21 -10.13 -9.93
CA PHE A 133 -5.78 -9.10 -9.07
C PHE A 133 -4.72 -8.43 -8.22
N HIS A 134 -4.80 -7.10 -8.12
CA HIS A 134 -3.94 -6.28 -7.28
C HIS A 134 -4.77 -5.28 -6.48
N ILE A 135 -4.18 -4.75 -5.41
CA ILE A 135 -4.74 -3.61 -4.68
C ILE A 135 -4.08 -2.33 -5.17
N TYR A 136 -4.90 -1.42 -5.68
CA TYR A 136 -4.47 -0.11 -6.16
C TYR A 136 -4.83 0.97 -5.16
N THR A 137 -3.95 1.95 -5.00
CA THR A 137 -4.22 3.17 -4.24
C THR A 137 -3.28 4.30 -4.67
N MET A 138 -3.53 5.50 -4.17
CA MET A 138 -2.61 6.61 -4.31
C MET A 138 -1.56 6.51 -3.20
N ILE A 139 -0.28 6.58 -3.57
CA ILE A 139 0.86 6.70 -2.66
C ILE A 139 1.67 7.90 -3.14
N SER A 140 1.78 8.95 -2.32
CA SER A 140 2.49 10.19 -2.67
C SER A 140 2.03 10.79 -4.00
N SER A 141 0.70 10.86 -4.18
CA SER A 141 0.02 11.38 -5.38
C SER A 141 0.29 10.59 -6.68
N ARG A 142 0.76 9.34 -6.57
CA ARG A 142 0.98 8.44 -7.71
C ARG A 142 0.08 7.21 -7.59
N ASN A 143 -0.46 6.76 -8.72
CA ASN A 143 -1.18 5.48 -8.77
C ASN A 143 -0.18 4.34 -8.55
N CYS A 144 -0.39 3.57 -7.48
CA CYS A 144 0.50 2.48 -7.09
C CYS A 144 -0.25 1.17 -6.84
N THR A 145 0.42 0.04 -7.06
CA THR A 145 0.03 -1.25 -6.47
C THR A 145 0.55 -1.29 -5.04
N LEU A 146 -0.34 -1.47 -4.07
CA LEU A 146 -0.01 -1.58 -2.65
C LEU A 146 0.67 -2.92 -2.37
N GLN A 147 1.74 -2.91 -1.58
CA GLN A 147 2.45 -4.13 -1.19
C GLN A 147 2.46 -4.33 0.33
N ARG A 148 2.70 -3.26 1.09
CA ARG A 148 2.78 -3.32 2.54
C ARG A 148 2.21 -2.06 3.18
N VAL A 149 1.49 -2.25 4.26
CA VAL A 149 1.07 -1.20 5.19
C VAL A 149 1.77 -1.44 6.51
N PHE A 150 2.39 -0.42 7.05
CA PHE A 150 3.07 -0.47 8.34
C PHE A 150 2.42 0.50 9.33
N ILE A 151 2.18 0.04 10.55
CA ILE A 151 1.54 0.84 11.60
C ILE A 151 2.55 1.10 12.71
N ARG A 152 2.91 2.37 12.92
CA ARG A 152 3.73 2.77 14.06
C ARG A 152 2.83 3.01 15.27
N ILE A 153 3.00 2.19 16.29
CA ILE A 153 2.28 2.30 17.57
C ILE A 153 3.27 2.80 18.62
N THR A 154 2.90 3.85 19.35
CA THR A 154 3.74 4.47 20.39
C THR A 154 3.21 4.24 21.80
N GLY A 155 1.99 3.72 21.95
CA GLY A 155 1.36 3.50 23.24
C GLY A 155 -0.04 2.90 23.15
N GLY A 156 -0.86 3.19 24.16
CA GLY A 156 -2.25 2.75 24.25
C GLY A 156 -2.43 1.31 24.76
N THR A 157 -3.64 0.80 24.58
CA THR A 157 -4.04 -0.56 24.99
C THR A 157 -4.10 -1.51 23.80
N LYS A 158 -4.22 -2.83 24.05
CA LYS A 158 -4.35 -3.82 22.98
C LYS A 158 -5.57 -3.62 22.07
N LEU A 159 -6.63 -2.95 22.57
CA LEU A 159 -7.86 -2.67 21.82
C LEU A 159 -7.97 -1.22 21.34
N SER A 160 -7.17 -0.32 21.91
CA SER A 160 -7.10 1.09 21.51
C SER A 160 -5.64 1.54 21.54
N PRO A 161 -4.85 1.14 20.52
CA PRO A 161 -3.45 1.53 20.43
C PRO A 161 -3.31 2.98 19.99
N ASP A 162 -2.29 3.67 20.51
CA ASP A 162 -1.94 5.01 20.05
C ASP A 162 -1.09 4.88 18.77
N VAL A 163 -1.70 5.23 17.63
CA VAL A 163 -1.07 5.13 16.31
C VAL A 163 -0.45 6.47 15.95
N GLU A 164 0.87 6.50 15.83
CA GLU A 164 1.62 7.70 15.42
C GLU A 164 1.44 7.98 13.92
N TYR A 165 1.64 6.94 13.10
CA TYR A 165 1.40 7.00 11.66
C TYR A 165 1.13 5.62 11.07
N VAL A 166 0.54 5.64 9.87
CA VAL A 166 0.44 4.50 8.96
C VAL A 166 1.30 4.80 7.73
N GLU A 167 2.18 3.89 7.36
CA GLU A 167 3.02 3.99 6.17
C GLU A 167 2.52 3.01 5.11
N LEU A 168 2.20 3.51 3.93
CA LEU A 168 1.87 2.71 2.74
C LEU A 168 3.12 2.59 1.90
N THR A 169 3.43 1.38 1.45
CA THR A 169 4.52 1.12 0.49
C THR A 169 4.02 0.27 -0.67
N GLY A 170 4.48 0.59 -1.87
CA GLY A 170 4.03 -0.06 -3.09
C GLY A 170 4.90 0.27 -4.30
N ARG A 171 4.42 -0.05 -5.50
CA ARG A 171 5.09 0.26 -6.76
C ARG A 171 4.24 1.16 -7.63
N ASP A 172 4.86 2.19 -8.20
CA ASP A 172 4.22 3.07 -9.18
C ASP A 172 3.86 2.29 -10.45
N LEU A 173 2.62 2.46 -10.92
CA LEU A 173 2.11 1.80 -12.14
C LEU A 173 2.85 2.25 -13.41
N GLN A 174 3.41 3.47 -13.46
CA GLN A 174 4.02 4.02 -14.66
C GLN A 174 5.45 3.52 -14.88
N ASN A 175 6.22 3.37 -13.81
CA ASN A 175 7.67 3.10 -13.91
C ASN A 175 8.17 2.00 -12.97
N GLY A 176 7.30 1.39 -12.16
CA GLY A 176 7.63 0.30 -11.25
C GLY A 176 8.48 0.68 -10.03
N LYS A 177 8.81 1.96 -9.85
CA LYS A 177 9.61 2.45 -8.72
C LYS A 177 8.87 2.23 -7.40
N ALA A 178 9.63 1.91 -6.36
CA ALA A 178 9.11 1.80 -5.01
C ALA A 178 8.66 3.19 -4.54
N MET A 179 7.45 3.26 -3.99
CA MET A 179 6.85 4.47 -3.45
C MET A 179 6.47 4.23 -1.99
N ALA A 180 6.60 5.27 -1.17
CA ALA A 180 6.21 5.26 0.23
C ALA A 180 5.46 6.56 0.60
N GLU A 181 4.43 6.45 1.43
CA GLU A 181 3.68 7.58 1.99
C GLU A 181 3.37 7.32 3.46
N ARG A 182 3.64 8.30 4.34
CA ARG A 182 3.20 8.28 5.74
C ARG A 182 1.97 9.14 5.92
N ILE A 183 0.94 8.54 6.51
CA ILE A 183 -0.31 9.17 6.88
C ILE A 183 -0.33 9.28 8.40
N LYS A 184 -0.34 10.51 8.91
CA LYS A 184 -0.59 10.75 10.33
C LYS A 184 -2.03 10.37 10.66
N VAL A 185 -2.20 9.50 11.65
CA VAL A 185 -3.53 9.15 12.15
C VAL A 185 -3.89 10.18 13.20
N THR A 186 -4.61 11.23 12.80
CA THR A 186 -5.22 12.14 13.76
C THR A 186 -6.46 11.46 14.33
N VAL A 187 -6.38 11.07 15.60
CA VAL A 187 -7.52 10.64 16.43
C VAL A 187 -8.38 11.84 16.75
#